data_AF-A0A0W0TFM0-F1
#
_entry.id   AF-A0A0W0TFM0-F1
#
_cell.length_a   1.000
_cell.length_b   1.000
_cell.length_c   1.000
_cell.angle_alpha   90.00
_cell.angle_beta   90.00
_cell.angle_gamma   90.00
#
_symmetry.space_group_name_H-M   'P 1'
#
loop_
_entity.id
_entity.type
_entity.pdbx_description
1 polymer ?
#
loop_
_entity_poly.entity_id
_entity_poly.type
_entity_poly.pdbx_seq_one_letter_code
_entity_poly.pdbx_strand_id
1 'polypeptide(L)'
;MNQITKYFNKKAIGLFNLFVVLLFLLSPAYAAANHEEEAQTIPTTIPAIWEAIDEHAAAINKALANNQLSTIHQHAFAIRDLVKTLPGLSKNLSEEQLKNLQLNVGYTEQLAKRLDKTGDANDKKGTVANWQKLQKVLTLIRANYAPSGS
;
A
#
# COMPACT_ATOMS: atom_id res chain seq x y z
N MET A 1 -69.02 -9.14 -2.22
CA MET A 1 -67.66 -9.14 -1.64
C MET A 1 -67.19 -10.59 -1.56
N ASN A 2 -66.09 -11.08 -2.10
CA ASN A 2 -65.02 -10.50 -2.91
C ASN A 2 -64.30 -11.67 -3.65
N GLN A 3 -64.12 -11.48 -4.96
CA GLN A 3 -63.15 -12.05 -5.90
C GLN A 3 -62.43 -13.39 -5.59
N ILE A 4 -62.88 -14.41 -6.31
CA ILE A 4 -62.12 -15.40 -7.10
C ILE A 4 -60.60 -15.11 -7.17
N THR A 5 -59.79 -15.89 -6.46
CA THR A 5 -58.33 -15.91 -6.61
C THR A 5 -57.98 -16.70 -7.87
N LYS A 6 -57.97 -15.99 -9.00
CA LYS A 6 -57.64 -16.52 -10.33
C LYS A 6 -56.20 -16.11 -10.70
N TYR A 7 -55.45 -17.09 -11.21
CA TYR A 7 -54.23 -16.95 -12.02
C TYR A 7 -52.96 -16.45 -11.32
N PHE A 8 -52.30 -17.35 -10.58
CA PHE A 8 -50.84 -17.32 -10.48
C PHE A 8 -50.25 -17.69 -11.85
N ASN A 9 -49.75 -16.66 -12.52
CA ASN A 9 -49.32 -16.65 -13.91
C ASN A 9 -47.98 -17.41 -14.05
N LYS A 10 -48.01 -18.63 -14.60
CA LYS A 10 -46.83 -19.47 -14.93
C LYS A 10 -45.79 -18.79 -15.83
N LYS A 11 -46.05 -17.58 -16.34
CA LYS A 11 -45.13 -16.80 -17.19
C LYS A 11 -44.11 -15.95 -16.42
N ALA A 12 -44.29 -15.70 -15.11
CA ALA A 12 -43.36 -14.86 -14.34
C ALA A 12 -42.08 -15.62 -13.90
N ILE A 13 -42.14 -16.95 -13.79
CA ILE A 13 -40.98 -17.78 -13.40
C ILE A 13 -40.00 -17.99 -14.57
N GLY A 14 -40.48 -17.84 -15.82
CA GLY A 14 -39.65 -17.98 -17.02
C GLY A 14 -38.79 -16.75 -17.35
N LEU A 15 -39.16 -15.56 -16.89
CA LEU A 15 -38.41 -14.32 -17.17
C LEU A 15 -37.28 -14.04 -16.17
N PHE A 16 -37.36 -14.59 -14.95
CA PHE A 16 -36.30 -14.38 -13.95
C PHE A 16 -35.05 -15.24 -14.23
N ASN A 17 -35.23 -16.43 -14.82
CA ASN A 17 -34.10 -17.30 -15.20
C ASN A 17 -33.41 -16.92 -16.51
N LEU A 18 -34.06 -16.14 -17.39
CA LEU A 18 -33.41 -15.64 -18.61
C LEU A 18 -32.47 -14.45 -18.33
N PHE A 19 -32.72 -13.69 -17.27
CA PHE A 19 -31.89 -12.55 -16.88
C PHE A 19 -30.60 -12.96 -16.16
N VAL A 20 -30.61 -14.06 -15.39
CA VAL A 20 -29.43 -14.54 -14.67
C VAL A 20 -28.41 -15.18 -15.63
N VAL A 21 -28.84 -15.83 -16.72
CA VAL A 21 -27.91 -16.43 -17.70
C VAL A 21 -27.32 -15.40 -18.67
N LEU A 22 -28.06 -14.33 -19.00
CA LEU A 22 -27.58 -13.29 -19.92
C LEU A 22 -26.52 -12.35 -19.27
N LEU A 23 -26.49 -12.25 -17.93
CA LEU A 23 -25.51 -11.43 -17.22
C LEU A 23 -24.12 -12.09 -17.10
N PHE A 24 -23.99 -13.39 -17.37
CA PHE A 24 -22.73 -14.14 -17.27
C PHE A 24 -21.95 -14.22 -18.59
N LEU A 25 -22.49 -13.73 -19.70
CA LEU A 25 -21.88 -13.87 -21.04
C LEU A 25 -21.29 -12.56 -21.60
N LEU A 26 -21.22 -11.49 -20.80
CA LEU A 26 -20.84 -10.14 -21.30
C LEU A 26 -19.87 -9.35 -20.41
N SER A 27 -19.00 -10.02 -19.64
CA SER A 27 -17.83 -9.35 -19.05
C SER A 27 -16.59 -10.25 -18.98
N PRO A 28 -15.60 -10.06 -19.87
CA PRO A 28 -14.30 -10.69 -19.81
C PRO A 28 -13.38 -9.85 -18.91
N ALA A 29 -13.39 -10.08 -17.60
CA ALA A 29 -12.36 -9.55 -16.71
C ALA A 29 -12.32 -10.24 -15.34
N TYR A 30 -12.41 -11.56 -15.30
CA TYR A 30 -11.51 -12.29 -14.41
C TYR A 30 -10.22 -12.48 -15.21
N ALA A 31 -9.54 -11.36 -15.48
CA ALA A 31 -8.10 -11.43 -15.58
C ALA A 31 -7.68 -11.92 -14.21
N ALA A 32 -7.42 -13.23 -14.12
CA ALA A 32 -6.60 -13.78 -13.07
C ALA A 32 -5.48 -12.76 -12.87
N ALA A 33 -5.39 -12.22 -11.67
CA ALA A 33 -4.23 -11.47 -11.24
C ALA A 33 -3.07 -12.47 -11.29
N ASN A 34 -2.53 -12.67 -12.49
CA ASN A 34 -1.13 -12.95 -12.68
C ASN A 34 -0.47 -11.68 -12.15
N HIS A 35 -0.29 -11.64 -10.83
CA HIS A 35 0.75 -10.85 -10.21
C HIS A 35 2.04 -11.53 -10.67
N GLU A 36 2.35 -11.38 -11.96
CA GLU A 36 3.73 -11.28 -12.37
C GLU A 36 4.23 -10.13 -11.50
N GLU A 37 4.97 -10.46 -10.44
CA GLU A 37 5.87 -9.52 -9.81
C GLU A 37 6.80 -9.06 -10.94
N GLU A 38 6.35 -8.11 -11.75
CA GLU A 38 7.26 -7.23 -12.47
C GLU A 38 8.15 -6.69 -11.37
N ALA A 39 9.39 -7.16 -11.34
CA ALA A 39 10.38 -6.71 -10.39
C ALA A 39 10.47 -5.20 -10.57
N GLN A 40 9.77 -4.46 -9.70
CA GLN A 40 9.68 -3.02 -9.80
C GLN A 40 11.11 -2.49 -9.76
N THR A 41 11.56 -1.96 -10.89
CA THR A 41 12.93 -1.48 -11.01
C THR A 41 13.10 -0.37 -9.99
N ILE A 42 14.02 -0.57 -9.04
CA ILE A 42 14.26 0.44 -8.00
C ILE A 42 14.69 1.74 -8.70
N PRO A 43 14.01 2.87 -8.47
CA PRO A 43 14.39 4.13 -9.08
C PRO A 43 15.83 4.52 -8.72
N THR A 44 16.56 5.09 -9.68
CA THR A 44 18.00 5.39 -9.52
C THR A 44 18.29 6.85 -9.20
N THR A 45 17.25 7.68 -9.03
CA THR A 45 17.39 9.10 -8.66
C THR A 45 16.70 9.38 -7.32
N ILE A 46 17.25 10.30 -6.54
CA ILE A 46 16.70 10.69 -5.24
C ILE A 46 15.25 11.19 -5.36
N PRO A 47 14.87 12.06 -6.33
CA PRO A 47 13.48 12.48 -6.48
C PRO A 47 12.52 11.32 -6.77
N ALA A 48 12.88 10.40 -7.67
CA ALA A 48 12.03 9.26 -8.02
C ALA A 48 11.91 8.25 -6.87
N ILE A 49 12.96 8.10 -6.05
CA ILE A 49 12.89 7.31 -4.80
C ILE A 49 11.87 7.92 -3.84
N TRP A 50 11.84 9.25 -3.68
CA TRP A 50 10.86 9.90 -2.80
C TRP A 50 9.43 9.79 -3.32
N GLU A 51 9.23 9.89 -4.63
CA GLU A 51 7.93 9.63 -5.26
C GLU A 51 7.43 8.22 -4.93
N ALA A 52 8.26 7.19 -5.13
CA ALA A 52 7.92 5.81 -4.79
C ALA A 52 7.67 5.61 -3.27
N ILE A 53 8.45 6.27 -2.40
CA ILE A 53 8.20 6.24 -0.95
C ILE A 53 6.83 6.86 -0.63
N ASP A 54 6.47 7.98 -1.25
CA ASP A 54 5.21 8.69 -1.03
C ASP A 54 4.01 7.82 -1.48
N GLU A 55 4.14 7.09 -2.59
CA GLU A 55 3.14 6.12 -3.05
C GLU A 55 2.91 4.99 -2.03
N HIS A 56 3.97 4.36 -1.54
CA HIS A 56 3.86 3.32 -0.52
C HIS A 56 3.33 3.86 0.80
N ALA A 57 3.69 5.09 1.20
CA ALA A 57 3.13 5.73 2.38
C ALA A 57 1.63 5.97 2.25
N ALA A 58 1.16 6.40 1.07
CA ALA A 58 -0.26 6.55 0.78
C ALA A 58 -0.99 5.19 0.83
N ALA A 59 -0.38 4.14 0.30
CA ALA A 59 -0.93 2.78 0.35
C ALA A 59 -1.06 2.25 1.79
N ILE A 60 -0.08 2.49 2.66
CA ILE A 60 -0.16 2.17 4.10
C ILE A 60 -1.32 2.92 4.75
N ASN A 61 -1.48 4.23 4.49
CA ASN A 61 -2.59 5.01 5.03
C ASN A 61 -3.96 4.46 4.59
N LYS A 62 -4.08 4.06 3.31
CA LYS A 62 -5.29 3.42 2.78
C LYS A 62 -5.57 2.07 3.46
N ALA A 63 -4.55 1.24 3.62
CA ALA A 63 -4.67 -0.05 4.31
C ALA A 63 -5.11 0.12 5.78
N LEU A 64 -4.55 1.11 6.49
CA LEU A 64 -4.95 1.46 7.86
C LEU A 64 -6.42 1.91 7.94
N ALA A 65 -6.86 2.76 7.00
CA ALA A 65 -8.24 3.22 6.92
C ALA A 65 -9.22 2.06 6.68
N ASN A 66 -8.83 1.10 5.84
CA ASN A 66 -9.63 -0.07 5.48
C ASN A 66 -9.45 -1.27 6.43
N ASN A 67 -8.67 -1.13 7.49
CA ASN A 67 -8.33 -2.20 8.43
C ASN A 67 -7.65 -3.42 7.79
N GLN A 68 -6.92 -3.22 6.69
CA GLN A 68 -6.16 -4.23 5.95
C GLN A 68 -4.74 -4.35 6.52
N LEU A 69 -4.61 -4.74 7.79
CA LEU A 69 -3.33 -4.66 8.50
C LEU A 69 -2.27 -5.63 7.96
N SER A 70 -2.70 -6.80 7.48
CA SER A 70 -1.81 -7.84 6.96
C SER A 70 -1.14 -7.49 5.64
N THR A 71 -1.55 -6.44 4.93
CA THR A 71 -0.93 -6.01 3.67
C THR A 71 0.10 -4.89 3.87
N ILE A 72 0.17 -4.31 5.07
CA ILE A 72 1.02 -3.16 5.37
C ILE A 72 2.51 -3.52 5.25
N HIS A 73 2.90 -4.75 5.56
CA HIS A 73 4.30 -5.18 5.53
C HIS A 73 4.93 -5.06 4.13
N GLN A 74 4.16 -5.33 3.07
CA GLN A 74 4.62 -5.24 1.69
C GLN A 74 5.11 -3.83 1.37
N HIS A 75 4.29 -2.83 1.70
CA HIS A 75 4.63 -1.42 1.51
C HIS A 75 5.73 -0.95 2.46
N ALA A 76 5.73 -1.42 3.71
CA ALA A 76 6.76 -1.06 4.67
C ALA A 76 8.15 -1.57 4.26
N PHE A 77 8.23 -2.78 3.69
CA PHE A 77 9.47 -3.32 3.15
C PHE A 77 9.91 -2.64 1.86
N ALA A 78 8.97 -2.27 0.98
CA ALA A 78 9.31 -1.47 -0.19
C ALA A 78 9.92 -0.11 0.21
N ILE A 79 9.35 0.59 1.20
CA ILE A 79 9.94 1.83 1.76
C ILE A 79 11.34 1.57 2.32
N ARG A 80 11.54 0.47 3.07
CA ARG A 80 12.87 0.09 3.60
C ARG A 80 13.88 -0.05 2.47
N ASP A 81 13.52 -0.76 1.41
CA ASP A 81 14.45 -1.06 0.31
C ASP A 81 14.78 0.20 -0.49
N LEU A 82 13.79 1.07 -0.73
CA LEU A 82 13.98 2.40 -1.30
C LEU A 82 14.89 3.29 -0.45
N VAL A 83 14.66 3.36 0.86
CA VAL A 83 15.49 4.15 1.77
C VAL A 83 16.93 3.64 1.83
N LYS A 84 17.12 2.32 1.73
CA LYS A 84 18.45 1.68 1.76
C LYS A 84 19.34 2.07 0.57
N THR A 85 18.77 2.51 -0.56
CA THR A 85 19.56 2.95 -1.72
C THR A 85 20.08 4.38 -1.60
N LEU A 86 19.42 5.22 -0.79
CA LEU A 86 19.74 6.63 -0.66
C LEU A 86 21.22 6.92 -0.34
N PRO A 87 21.88 6.24 0.62
CA PRO A 87 23.29 6.50 0.92
C PRO A 87 24.22 6.42 -0.31
N GLY A 88 23.95 5.51 -1.25
CA GLY A 88 24.77 5.35 -2.46
C GLY A 88 24.58 6.47 -3.49
N LEU A 89 23.48 7.22 -3.40
CA LEU A 89 23.14 8.33 -4.30
C LEU A 89 23.51 9.70 -3.70
N SER A 90 23.72 9.77 -2.39
CA SER A 90 23.89 11.01 -1.62
C SER A 90 25.31 11.56 -1.61
N LYS A 91 25.88 11.79 -2.80
CA LYS A 91 27.27 12.26 -2.98
C LYS A 91 27.56 13.68 -2.46
N ASN A 92 26.52 14.49 -2.28
CA ASN A 92 26.64 15.90 -1.89
C ASN A 92 26.39 16.13 -0.39
N LEU A 93 26.12 15.07 0.38
CA LEU A 93 25.96 15.20 1.83
C LEU A 93 27.32 15.27 2.52
N SER A 94 27.40 16.03 3.61
CA SER A 94 28.56 15.98 4.51
C SER A 94 28.69 14.59 5.14
N GLU A 95 29.88 14.26 5.66
CA GLU A 95 30.10 12.99 6.37
C GLU A 95 29.14 12.80 7.55
N GLU A 96 28.85 13.88 8.29
CA GLU A 96 27.90 13.86 9.40
C GLU A 96 26.47 13.58 8.91
N GLN A 97 26.03 14.25 7.84
CA GLN A 97 24.73 14.01 7.22
C GLN A 97 24.61 12.58 6.71
N LEU A 98 25.66 12.04 6.07
CA LEU A 98 25.68 10.67 5.57
C LEU A 98 25.62 9.64 6.71
N LYS A 99 26.35 9.88 7.82
CA LYS A 99 26.27 9.03 9.01
C LYS A 99 24.87 9.06 9.63
N ASN A 100 24.26 10.23 9.74
CA ASN A 100 22.89 10.38 10.23
C ASN A 100 21.87 9.70 9.30
N LEU A 101 22.07 9.78 7.98
CA LEU A 101 21.28 9.05 6.99
C LEU A 101 21.37 7.53 7.23
N GLN A 102 22.57 6.97 7.37
CA GLN A 102 22.77 5.54 7.62
C GLN A 102 22.12 5.06 8.92
N LEU A 103 22.20 5.86 9.99
CA LEU A 103 21.50 5.55 11.24
C LEU A 103 19.97 5.48 11.03
N ASN A 104 19.41 6.45 10.30
CA ASN A 104 17.99 6.47 9.99
C ASN A 104 17.55 5.35 9.03
N VAL A 105 18.41 4.90 8.11
CA VAL A 105 18.17 3.67 7.33
C VAL A 105 18.00 2.46 8.27
N GLY A 106 18.87 2.33 9.28
CA GLY A 106 18.75 1.27 10.30
C GLY A 106 17.46 1.35 11.11
N TYR A 107 16.99 2.56 11.46
CA TYR A 107 15.70 2.73 12.13
C TYR A 107 14.51 2.38 11.22
N THR A 108 14.56 2.75 9.94
CA THR A 108 13.55 2.38 8.95
C THR A 108 13.41 0.86 8.84
N GLU A 109 14.53 0.11 8.77
CA GLU A 109 14.49 -1.35 8.74
C GLU A 109 13.80 -1.95 9.98
N GLN A 110 14.15 -1.47 11.17
CA GLN A 110 13.55 -1.95 12.42
C GLN A 110 12.05 -1.66 12.48
N LEU A 111 11.63 -0.49 12.02
CA LEU A 111 10.23 -0.10 12.03
C LEU A 111 9.41 -0.87 11.00
N ALA A 112 9.97 -1.17 9.83
CA ALA A 112 9.31 -2.02 8.83
C ALA A 112 9.07 -3.44 9.38
N LYS A 113 10.06 -4.05 10.05
CA LYS A 113 9.91 -5.36 10.74
C LYS A 113 8.86 -5.31 11.86
N ARG A 114 8.70 -4.17 12.54
CA ARG A 114 7.67 -4.02 13.58
C ARG A 114 6.29 -3.87 12.97
N LEU A 115 6.15 -3.14 11.87
CA LEU A 115 4.89 -3.02 11.13
C LEU A 115 4.41 -4.37 10.62
N ASP A 116 5.33 -5.18 10.10
CA ASP A 116 5.10 -6.58 9.75
C ASP A 116 4.54 -7.38 10.94
N LYS A 117 5.30 -7.43 12.04
CA LYS A 117 4.86 -8.14 13.25
C LYS A 117 3.51 -7.66 13.80
N THR A 118 3.27 -6.36 13.87
CA THR A 118 1.99 -5.83 14.40
C THR A 118 0.84 -6.00 13.42
N GLY A 119 1.12 -5.96 12.11
CA GLY A 119 0.14 -6.22 11.06
C GLY A 119 -0.34 -7.67 11.08
N ASP A 120 0.59 -8.62 11.14
CA ASP A 120 0.31 -10.06 11.24
C ASP A 120 -0.42 -10.43 12.53
N ALA A 121 -0.09 -9.76 13.63
CA ALA A 121 -0.78 -9.92 14.91
C ALA A 121 -2.17 -9.23 14.96
N ASN A 122 -2.60 -8.57 13.88
CA ASN A 122 -3.81 -7.74 13.82
C ASN A 122 -3.86 -6.65 14.94
N ASP A 123 -2.70 -6.20 15.41
CA ASP A 123 -2.56 -5.14 16.41
C ASP A 123 -2.64 -3.78 15.73
N LYS A 124 -3.86 -3.26 15.59
CA LYS A 124 -4.11 -1.95 14.99
C LYS A 124 -3.37 -0.83 15.70
N LYS A 125 -3.36 -0.82 17.03
CA LYS A 125 -2.76 0.26 17.83
C LYS A 125 -1.24 0.24 17.67
N GLY A 126 -0.62 -0.92 17.76
CA GLY A 126 0.81 -1.10 17.51
C GLY A 126 1.20 -0.73 16.09
N THR A 127 0.38 -1.12 15.10
CA THR A 127 0.64 -0.79 13.69
C THR A 127 0.60 0.72 13.46
N VAL A 128 -0.43 1.43 13.96
CA VAL A 128 -0.50 2.90 13.87
C VAL A 128 0.70 3.56 14.57
N ALA A 129 1.04 3.11 15.78
CA ALA A 129 2.16 3.68 16.54
C ALA A 129 3.52 3.49 15.85
N ASN A 130 3.75 2.32 15.24
CA ASN A 130 4.97 2.07 14.46
C ASN A 130 4.98 2.84 13.14
N TRP A 131 3.83 2.99 12.48
CA TRP A 131 3.71 3.79 11.26
C TRP A 131 4.06 5.26 11.51
N GLN A 132 3.50 5.86 12.57
CA GLN A 132 3.82 7.23 12.96
C GLN A 132 5.31 7.44 13.24
N LYS A 133 5.98 6.45 13.84
CA LYS A 133 7.43 6.50 14.06
C LYS A 133 8.18 6.45 12.73
N LEU A 134 7.76 5.60 11.80
CA LEU A 134 8.37 5.51 10.47
C LEU A 134 8.22 6.82 9.71
N GLN A 135 7.03 7.44 9.73
CA GLN A 135 6.81 8.75 9.12
C GLN A 135 7.78 9.81 9.63
N LYS A 136 8.01 9.87 10.96
CA LYS A 136 8.99 10.80 11.55
C LYS A 136 10.41 10.55 11.07
N VAL A 137 10.83 9.29 10.98
CA VAL A 137 12.15 8.93 10.43
C VAL A 137 12.25 9.34 8.96
N LEU A 138 11.22 9.09 8.15
CA LEU A 138 11.19 9.51 6.75
C LEU A 138 11.30 11.03 6.60
N THR A 139 10.63 11.81 7.45
CA THR A 139 10.78 13.28 7.48
C THR A 139 12.22 13.70 7.77
N LEU A 140 12.88 13.08 8.75
CA LEU A 140 14.29 13.37 9.08
C LEU A 140 15.23 13.02 7.91
N ILE A 141 14.98 11.91 7.23
CA ILE A 141 15.75 11.51 6.04
C ILE A 141 15.54 12.53 4.92
N ARG A 142 14.28 12.92 4.63
CA ARG A 142 13.93 13.85 3.54
C ARG A 142 14.54 15.23 3.71
N ALA A 143 14.70 15.68 4.96
CA ALA A 143 15.32 16.97 5.29
C ALA A 143 16.77 17.10 4.78
N ASN A 144 17.49 16.00 4.54
CA ASN A 144 18.84 16.05 3.95
C ASN A 144 18.85 16.55 2.49
N TYR A 145 17.70 16.55 1.82
CA TYR A 145 17.58 16.87 0.39
C TYR A 145 16.71 18.10 0.12
N ALA A 146 16.24 18.77 1.17
CA ALA A 146 15.57 20.05 1.00
C ALA A 146 16.58 21.08 0.46
N PRO A 147 16.16 21.99 -0.44
CA PRO A 147 16.98 23.14 -0.79
C PRO A 147 17.36 23.84 0.52
N SER A 148 18.65 23.96 0.80
CA SER A 148 19.13 24.81 1.90
C SER A 148 18.52 26.19 1.68
N GLY A 149 17.78 26.68 2.69
CA GLY A 149 17.05 27.94 2.61
C GLY A 149 17.94 29.03 1.98
N SER A 150 17.47 29.56 0.87
CA SER A 150 18.01 30.73 0.17
C SER A 150 18.05 31.97 1.06
#